data_AF-A0A7R8CLX1-F1
#
_entry.id   AF-A0A7R8CLX1-F1
#
_cell.length_a   1.000
_cell.length_b   1.000
_cell.length_c   1.000
_cell.angle_alpha   90.00
_cell.angle_beta   90.00
_cell.angle_gamma   90.00
#
_symmetry.space_group_name_H-M   'P 1'
#
loop_
_entity.id
_entity.type
_entity.pdbx_description
1 polymer ?
#
loop_
_entity_poly.entity_id
_entity_poly.type
_entity_poly.pdbx_seq_one_letter_code
_entity_poly.pdbx_strand_id
1 'polypeptide(L)'
;MGQGASSDPELMKASTTYFALIFKQIDKLEIVNAGKDVVHIFEKILSPRNLIQGTRYKDETETYKIKIHGMPFTLAAGSSVDFKISFLHILDQLYIELQMVPFVSSDLCLSTDTSTVFFEKEFENTSRGHYVCIAPSGHDCLDLINFPPNVQTQIISIIQSSWGTSDVTEKINQCFRVKMVGHPWSFGARGENATLIRTIITENRANNEILIAYKYVVNISMKGTCDMMYFQYDPTIIPDSSQSFIMYLSKRDRVRLMMLQIMLRVFKVMEHTIKRFISGDSRMMSFRIPPLNNSEQEKLYKSVIVVYENMKVLGGELVSSADVSSIVVKRNDKYVSYDTHSWYFLNIRGNSVWAY
;
A
#
# COMPACT_ATOMS: atom_id res chain seq x y z
N MET A 1 17.92 -3.01 -38.51
CA MET A 1 19.10 -3.56 -37.82
C MET A 1 18.72 -3.72 -36.36
N GLY A 2 18.55 -4.95 -35.87
CA GLY A 2 18.22 -5.18 -34.46
C GLY A 2 19.51 -5.18 -33.65
N GLN A 3 19.73 -4.18 -32.80
CA GLN A 3 20.76 -4.27 -31.77
C GLN A 3 20.37 -5.42 -30.83
N GLY A 4 21.22 -6.43 -30.77
CA GLY A 4 21.08 -7.53 -29.82
C GLY A 4 21.22 -6.97 -28.41
N ALA A 5 20.15 -7.07 -27.62
CA ALA A 5 20.21 -6.71 -26.22
C ALA A 5 21.02 -7.75 -25.46
N SER A 6 22.01 -7.30 -24.69
CA SER A 6 22.74 -8.14 -23.76
C SER A 6 21.85 -8.51 -22.57
N SER A 7 21.95 -9.75 -22.10
CA SER A 7 21.35 -10.19 -20.83
C SER A 7 22.34 -10.08 -19.67
N ASP A 8 23.54 -9.54 -19.90
CA ASP A 8 24.65 -9.57 -18.94
C ASP A 8 24.47 -8.54 -17.81
N PRO A 9 24.28 -8.97 -16.55
CA PRO A 9 24.21 -8.09 -15.39
C PRO A 9 25.52 -7.34 -15.10
N GLU A 10 26.66 -7.78 -15.65
CA GLU A 10 27.96 -7.11 -15.46
C GLU A 10 27.99 -5.68 -16.04
N LEU A 11 27.04 -5.35 -16.90
CA LEU A 11 26.88 -4.01 -17.47
C LEU A 11 26.22 -3.00 -16.50
N MET A 12 25.81 -3.43 -15.30
CA MET A 12 25.21 -2.56 -14.28
C MET A 12 26.24 -1.97 -13.32
N LYS A 13 25.99 -0.73 -12.86
CA LYS A 13 26.84 -0.05 -11.87
C LYS A 13 26.88 -0.82 -10.54
N ALA A 14 28.04 -0.81 -9.88
CA ALA A 14 28.29 -1.62 -8.68
C ALA A 14 27.61 -1.10 -7.40
N SER A 15 27.14 0.15 -7.36
CA SER A 15 26.49 0.71 -6.17
C SER A 15 25.45 1.74 -6.57
N THR A 16 24.24 1.58 -6.03
CA THR A 16 23.12 2.51 -6.24
C THR A 16 22.60 2.89 -4.87
N THR A 17 22.31 4.19 -4.68
CA THR A 17 21.65 4.69 -3.45
C THR A 17 20.14 4.59 -3.58
N TYR A 18 19.64 4.61 -4.81
CA TYR A 18 18.21 4.57 -5.14
C TYR A 18 17.99 3.69 -6.35
N PHE A 19 16.89 2.94 -6.36
CA PHE A 19 16.39 2.26 -7.55
C PHE A 19 14.86 2.27 -7.55
N ALA A 20 14.25 1.95 -8.69
CA ALA A 20 12.81 1.82 -8.80
C ALA A 20 12.44 0.42 -9.32
N LEU A 21 11.33 -0.12 -8.82
CA LEU A 21 10.72 -1.35 -9.27
C LEU A 21 9.34 -1.05 -9.87
N ILE A 22 9.13 -1.44 -11.12
CA ILE A 22 7.89 -1.22 -11.84
C ILE A 22 7.21 -2.56 -12.09
N PHE A 23 5.96 -2.68 -11.68
CA PHE A 23 5.09 -3.82 -11.97
C PHE A 23 4.31 -3.55 -13.24
N LYS A 24 4.45 -4.41 -14.25
CA LYS A 24 3.80 -4.24 -15.55
C LYS A 24 2.96 -5.45 -15.91
N GLN A 25 1.73 -5.20 -16.31
CA GLN A 25 0.86 -6.26 -16.81
C GLN A 25 1.44 -6.89 -18.08
N ILE A 26 1.26 -8.19 -18.27
CA ILE A 26 0.58 -9.14 -17.36
C ILE A 26 1.55 -9.87 -16.41
N ASP A 27 2.86 -9.72 -16.64
CA ASP A 27 3.88 -10.63 -16.13
C ASP A 27 5.30 -10.04 -16.11
N LYS A 28 5.48 -8.72 -16.10
CA LYS A 28 6.82 -8.12 -16.19
C LYS A 28 7.16 -7.27 -14.96
N LEU A 29 8.40 -7.39 -14.52
CA LEU A 29 9.05 -6.46 -13.61
C LEU A 29 10.13 -5.69 -14.37
N GLU A 30 10.22 -4.40 -14.09
CA GLU A 30 11.35 -3.59 -14.53
C GLU A 30 12.03 -2.99 -13.31
N ILE A 31 13.34 -3.20 -13.20
CA ILE A 31 14.20 -2.67 -12.15
C ILE A 31 15.05 -1.58 -12.80
N VAL A 32 14.82 -0.34 -12.43
CA VAL A 32 15.44 0.84 -13.05
C VAL A 32 16.48 1.41 -12.11
N ASN A 33 17.66 1.76 -12.66
CA ASN A 33 18.78 2.33 -11.92
C ASN A 33 19.20 1.43 -10.74
N ALA A 34 19.18 0.12 -10.93
CA ALA A 34 19.61 -0.85 -9.92
C ALA A 34 21.03 -1.31 -10.18
N GLY A 35 21.78 -1.54 -9.09
CA GLY A 35 23.07 -2.19 -9.16
C GLY A 35 22.95 -3.70 -9.35
N LYS A 36 24.05 -4.34 -9.77
CA LYS A 36 24.11 -5.79 -10.00
C LYS A 36 23.67 -6.61 -8.77
N ASP A 37 23.96 -6.13 -7.56
CA ASP A 37 23.63 -6.83 -6.32
C ASP A 37 22.11 -6.86 -6.07
N VAL A 38 21.40 -5.78 -6.44
CA VAL A 38 19.93 -5.74 -6.38
C VAL A 38 19.35 -6.78 -7.31
N VAL A 39 19.82 -6.84 -8.56
CA VAL A 39 19.35 -7.82 -9.55
C VAL A 39 19.66 -9.24 -9.11
N HIS A 40 20.85 -9.48 -8.56
CA HIS A 40 21.25 -10.77 -8.02
C HIS A 40 20.28 -11.28 -6.95
N ILE A 41 19.80 -10.42 -6.04
CA ILE A 41 18.80 -10.80 -5.03
C ILE A 41 17.49 -11.27 -5.68
N PHE A 42 16.99 -10.56 -6.70
CA PHE A 42 15.78 -10.99 -7.41
C PHE A 42 15.99 -12.35 -8.08
N GLU A 43 17.12 -12.56 -8.75
CA GLU A 43 17.41 -13.83 -9.41
C GLU A 43 17.58 -14.98 -8.41
N LYS A 44 18.32 -14.76 -7.32
CA LYS A 44 18.55 -15.70 -6.23
C LYS A 44 17.23 -16.21 -5.64
N ILE A 45 16.20 -15.36 -5.53
CA ILE A 45 14.92 -15.71 -4.90
C ILE A 45 13.90 -16.27 -5.90
N LEU A 46 13.85 -15.72 -7.11
CA LEU A 46 12.85 -16.10 -8.11
C LEU A 46 13.24 -17.35 -8.91
N SER A 47 14.53 -17.56 -9.17
CA SER A 47 15.00 -18.69 -10.01
C SER A 47 14.73 -20.06 -9.39
N PRO A 48 15.02 -20.32 -8.09
CA PRO A 48 14.76 -21.63 -7.48
C PRO A 48 13.28 -22.04 -7.47
N ARG A 49 12.38 -21.07 -7.61
CA ARG A 49 10.92 -21.27 -7.66
C ARG A 49 10.39 -21.34 -9.10
N ASN A 50 11.26 -21.38 -10.11
CA ASN A 50 10.92 -21.34 -11.53
C ASN A 50 10.01 -20.15 -11.91
N LEU A 51 10.16 -19.03 -11.20
CA LEU A 51 9.35 -17.83 -11.45
C LEU A 51 9.92 -16.95 -12.56
N ILE A 52 11.15 -17.16 -13.02
CA ILE A 52 11.73 -16.39 -14.13
C ILE A 52 11.48 -17.12 -15.45
N GLN A 53 10.76 -16.48 -16.38
CA GLN A 53 10.59 -16.95 -17.77
C GLN A 53 11.64 -16.37 -18.73
N GLY A 54 12.21 -15.22 -18.39
CA GLY A 54 13.24 -14.59 -19.20
C GLY A 54 13.66 -13.25 -18.62
N THR A 55 14.88 -12.84 -18.94
CA THR A 55 15.45 -11.56 -18.51
C THR A 55 16.02 -10.79 -19.68
N ARG A 56 16.15 -9.48 -19.52
CA ARG A 56 16.76 -8.59 -20.52
C ARG A 56 17.27 -7.32 -19.86
N TYR A 57 18.51 -6.94 -20.14
CA TYR A 57 19.02 -5.63 -19.77
C TYR A 57 18.89 -4.63 -20.93
N LYS A 58 18.70 -3.36 -20.58
CA LYS A 58 18.66 -2.23 -21.51
C LYS A 58 19.59 -1.13 -21.00
N ASP A 59 20.77 -1.05 -21.61
CA ASP A 59 21.82 -0.09 -21.25
C ASP A 59 21.34 1.36 -21.35
N GLU A 60 20.64 1.72 -22.44
CA GLU A 60 20.16 3.09 -22.70
C GLU A 60 19.27 3.67 -21.59
N THR A 61 18.56 2.81 -20.87
CA THR A 61 17.63 3.20 -19.80
C THR A 61 18.05 2.67 -18.44
N GLU A 62 19.24 2.06 -18.33
CA GLU A 62 19.75 1.39 -17.13
C GLU A 62 18.66 0.51 -16.48
N THR A 63 17.97 -0.31 -17.29
CA THR A 63 16.78 -1.06 -16.86
C THR A 63 16.97 -2.56 -17.02
N TYR A 64 16.81 -3.31 -15.93
CA TYR A 64 16.71 -4.76 -15.95
C TYR A 64 15.26 -5.21 -16.01
N LYS A 65 14.91 -6.07 -16.97
CA LYS A 65 13.56 -6.58 -17.16
C LYS A 65 13.51 -8.05 -16.83
N ILE A 66 12.53 -8.44 -16.03
CA ILE A 66 12.26 -9.84 -15.68
C ILE A 66 10.84 -10.17 -16.11
N LYS A 67 10.68 -11.22 -16.91
CA LYS A 67 9.38 -11.81 -17.22
C LYS A 67 9.10 -12.92 -16.21
N ILE A 68 7.97 -12.83 -15.51
CA ILE A 68 7.58 -13.71 -14.42
C ILE A 68 6.64 -14.82 -14.90
N HIS A 69 6.86 -16.03 -14.43
CA HIS A 69 6.05 -17.19 -14.77
C HIS A 69 4.63 -17.09 -14.23
N GLY A 70 3.66 -17.54 -15.02
CA GLY A 70 2.28 -17.72 -14.59
C GLY A 70 1.42 -16.46 -14.55
N MET A 71 1.90 -15.33 -15.07
CA MET A 71 1.14 -14.07 -15.16
C MET A 71 0.65 -13.52 -13.81
N PRO A 72 1.53 -13.34 -12.81
CA PRO A 72 1.10 -12.99 -11.45
C PRO A 72 0.36 -11.65 -11.33
N PHE A 73 0.49 -10.78 -12.34
CA PHE A 73 -0.05 -9.42 -12.37
C PHE A 73 -1.39 -9.31 -13.11
N THR A 74 -2.04 -10.44 -13.44
CA THR A 74 -3.41 -10.46 -13.95
C THR A 74 -4.43 -10.90 -12.90
N LEU A 75 -5.69 -10.48 -13.08
CA LEU A 75 -6.81 -10.83 -12.23
C LEU A 75 -7.12 -12.33 -12.23
N ALA A 76 -6.89 -13.01 -13.36
CA ALA A 76 -7.26 -14.41 -13.55
C ALA A 76 -6.17 -15.43 -13.14
N ALA A 77 -4.99 -14.98 -12.69
CA ALA A 77 -3.87 -15.88 -12.46
C ALA A 77 -3.83 -16.49 -11.05
N GLY A 78 -3.64 -17.81 -11.00
CA GLY A 78 -3.41 -18.58 -9.76
C GLY A 78 -2.02 -18.39 -9.16
N SER A 79 -1.00 -18.12 -9.97
CA SER A 79 0.43 -17.97 -9.58
C SER A 79 0.74 -16.74 -8.71
N SER A 80 -0.23 -15.86 -8.51
CA SER A 80 0.00 -14.58 -7.81
C SER A 80 0.40 -14.74 -6.34
N VAL A 81 0.08 -15.87 -5.70
CA VAL A 81 0.46 -16.09 -4.29
C VAL A 81 1.95 -16.41 -4.16
N ASP A 82 2.49 -17.29 -5.00
CA ASP A 82 3.91 -17.66 -4.97
C ASP A 82 4.81 -16.43 -5.19
N PHE A 83 4.42 -15.58 -6.14
CA PHE A 83 5.14 -14.33 -6.39
C PHE A 83 5.07 -13.37 -5.19
N LYS A 84 3.90 -13.21 -4.54
CA LYS A 84 3.78 -12.35 -3.35
C LYS A 84 4.67 -12.82 -2.20
N ILE A 85 4.74 -14.13 -1.96
CA ILE A 85 5.63 -14.72 -0.95
C ILE A 85 7.09 -14.47 -1.33
N SER A 86 7.46 -14.74 -2.59
CA SER A 86 8.81 -14.44 -3.08
C SER A 86 9.17 -12.97 -2.98
N PHE A 87 8.20 -12.08 -3.21
CA PHE A 87 8.41 -10.64 -3.13
C PHE A 87 8.68 -10.18 -1.69
N LEU A 88 8.04 -10.75 -0.68
CA LEU A 88 8.39 -10.49 0.71
C LEU A 88 9.83 -10.92 1.03
N HIS A 89 10.25 -12.10 0.56
CA HIS A 89 11.64 -12.53 0.71
C HIS A 89 12.61 -11.60 -0.03
N ILE A 90 12.22 -11.03 -1.17
CA ILE A 90 13.02 -10.02 -1.87
C ILE A 90 13.19 -8.79 -0.98
N LEU A 91 12.11 -8.28 -0.36
CA LEU A 91 12.20 -7.15 0.56
C LEU A 91 13.10 -7.46 1.75
N ASP A 92 12.96 -8.65 2.35
CA ASP A 92 13.80 -9.08 3.48
C ASP A 92 15.28 -9.11 3.07
N GLN A 93 15.62 -9.71 1.92
CA GLN A 93 17.02 -9.82 1.46
C GLN A 93 17.60 -8.48 0.99
N LEU A 94 16.80 -7.63 0.32
CA LEU A 94 17.20 -6.27 -0.03
C LEU A 94 17.59 -5.48 1.22
N TYR A 95 16.83 -5.62 2.30
CA TYR A 95 17.17 -5.00 3.57
C TYR A 95 18.43 -5.62 4.19
N ILE A 96 18.45 -6.94 4.36
CA ILE A 96 19.52 -7.65 5.09
C ILE A 96 20.87 -7.49 4.39
N GLU A 97 20.91 -7.62 3.06
CA GLU A 97 22.18 -7.62 2.31
C GLU A 97 22.61 -6.22 1.87
N LEU A 98 21.65 -5.33 1.54
CA LEU A 98 21.95 -4.04 0.91
C LEU A 98 21.48 -2.81 1.69
N GLN A 99 20.75 -3.01 2.80
CA GLN A 99 20.07 -1.95 3.56
C GLN A 99 19.12 -1.14 2.66
N MET A 100 18.48 -1.80 1.69
CA MET A 100 17.54 -1.17 0.79
C MET A 100 16.12 -1.29 1.32
N VAL A 101 15.44 -0.15 1.47
CA VAL A 101 14.05 -0.07 1.95
C VAL A 101 13.15 0.60 0.91
N PRO A 102 11.89 0.15 0.76
CA PRO A 102 10.90 0.93 0.03
C PRO A 102 10.55 2.17 0.84
N PHE A 103 10.49 3.34 0.20
CA PHE A 103 10.10 4.59 0.87
C PHE A 103 8.84 5.23 0.28
N VAL A 104 8.50 4.91 -0.97
CA VAL A 104 7.26 5.40 -1.59
C VAL A 104 6.83 4.49 -2.73
N SER A 105 5.52 4.38 -2.95
CA SER A 105 4.95 3.85 -4.19
C SER A 105 4.14 4.90 -4.93
N SER A 106 3.94 4.63 -6.20
CA SER A 106 3.28 5.54 -7.10
C SER A 106 2.65 4.80 -8.28
N ASP A 107 1.46 5.24 -8.68
CA ASP A 107 0.77 4.75 -9.87
C ASP A 107 0.96 5.71 -11.06
N LEU A 108 2.06 6.46 -11.08
CA LEU A 108 2.38 7.49 -12.08
C LEU A 108 2.74 6.94 -13.48
N CYS A 109 2.61 5.65 -13.75
CA CYS A 109 3.11 5.04 -14.98
C CYS A 109 2.02 4.77 -16.05
N LEU A 110 2.48 4.40 -17.25
CA LEU A 110 1.68 4.16 -18.47
C LEU A 110 0.54 3.16 -18.23
N SER A 111 -0.45 3.11 -19.14
CA SER A 111 -1.70 2.31 -19.01
C SER A 111 -1.55 0.80 -18.72
N THR A 112 -0.34 0.25 -18.78
CA THR A 112 -0.05 -1.17 -18.49
C THR A 112 0.65 -1.39 -17.15
N ASP A 113 1.03 -0.32 -16.47
CA ASP A 113 1.86 -0.35 -15.27
C ASP A 113 0.92 -0.28 -14.08
N THR A 114 1.07 -1.20 -13.14
CA THR A 114 0.11 -1.31 -12.02
C THR A 114 0.57 -0.52 -10.81
N SER A 115 1.86 -0.54 -10.51
CA SER A 115 2.49 0.32 -9.50
C SER A 115 3.99 0.44 -9.76
N THR A 116 4.59 1.53 -9.29
CA THR A 116 6.03 1.74 -9.17
C THR A 116 6.39 1.88 -7.70
N VAL A 117 7.45 1.22 -7.25
CA VAL A 117 7.98 1.32 -5.89
C VAL A 117 9.40 1.85 -5.96
N PHE A 118 9.67 2.88 -5.18
CA PHE A 118 10.99 3.48 -5.09
C PHE A 118 11.67 3.01 -3.81
N PHE A 119 12.96 2.71 -3.96
CA PHE A 119 13.81 2.21 -2.90
C PHE A 119 14.94 3.18 -2.64
N GLU A 120 15.35 3.27 -1.38
CA GLU A 120 16.51 4.01 -0.95
C GLU A 120 17.35 3.19 0.02
N LYS A 121 18.63 3.56 0.12
CA LYS A 121 19.53 2.96 1.09
C LYS A 121 19.35 3.61 2.46
N GLU A 122 18.99 2.81 3.46
CA GLU A 122 18.88 3.23 4.87
C GLU A 122 20.25 3.07 5.56
N PHE A 123 20.75 4.14 6.15
CA PHE A 123 22.08 4.15 6.79
C PHE A 123 22.04 3.85 8.30
N GLU A 124 20.86 3.84 8.91
CA GLU A 124 20.70 3.61 10.35
C GLU A 124 20.41 2.13 10.63
N ASN A 125 21.42 1.45 11.20
CA ASN A 125 21.36 0.04 11.57
C ASN A 125 20.41 -0.19 12.75
N THR A 126 19.17 -0.47 12.40
CA THR A 126 18.19 -1.03 13.31
C THR A 126 17.93 -2.45 12.85
N SER A 127 17.94 -3.42 13.77
CA SER A 127 17.66 -4.82 13.46
C SER A 127 16.23 -4.98 12.92
N ARG A 128 16.02 -4.94 11.59
CA ARG A 128 14.68 -4.79 10.98
C ARG A 128 14.51 -5.52 9.62
N GLY A 129 14.45 -6.85 9.61
CA GLY A 129 14.43 -7.60 8.34
C GLY A 129 13.18 -8.42 8.04
N HIS A 130 12.03 -8.17 8.67
CA HIS A 130 10.86 -9.03 8.50
C HIS A 130 9.66 -8.28 7.93
N TYR A 131 9.42 -8.48 6.63
CA TYR A 131 8.29 -7.92 5.91
C TYR A 131 7.08 -8.86 5.89
N VAL A 132 5.91 -8.27 6.03
CA VAL A 132 4.60 -8.95 6.00
C VAL A 132 3.64 -8.20 5.09
N CYS A 133 2.60 -8.88 4.60
CA CYS A 133 1.66 -8.29 3.66
C CYS A 133 0.21 -8.66 3.97
N ILE A 134 -0.67 -7.65 3.93
CA ILE A 134 -2.13 -7.82 3.90
C ILE A 134 -2.59 -7.52 2.48
N ALA A 135 -3.10 -8.53 1.79
CA ALA A 135 -3.49 -8.44 0.39
C ALA A 135 -4.98 -8.75 0.20
N PRO A 136 -5.81 -7.78 -0.23
CA PRO A 136 -7.16 -8.09 -0.72
C PRO A 136 -7.10 -9.12 -1.86
N SER A 137 -8.00 -10.09 -1.82
CA SER A 137 -8.12 -11.12 -2.86
C SER A 137 -9.58 -11.36 -3.22
N GLY A 138 -9.89 -11.31 -4.51
CA GLY A 138 -11.26 -11.50 -4.98
C GLY A 138 -12.21 -10.42 -4.45
N HIS A 139 -13.44 -10.81 -4.12
CA HIS A 139 -14.48 -9.88 -3.65
C HIS A 139 -14.68 -9.91 -2.13
N ASP A 140 -14.14 -10.93 -1.47
CA ASP A 140 -14.47 -11.28 -0.09
C ASP A 140 -13.32 -11.87 0.73
N CYS A 141 -12.09 -11.92 0.20
CA CYS A 141 -10.96 -12.53 0.91
C CYS A 141 -9.87 -11.51 1.25
N LEU A 142 -9.14 -11.77 2.33
CA LEU A 142 -7.86 -11.17 2.66
C LEU A 142 -6.81 -12.27 2.77
N ASP A 143 -5.70 -12.11 2.07
CA ASP A 143 -4.52 -12.95 2.24
C ASP A 143 -3.59 -12.25 3.25
N LEU A 144 -3.31 -12.92 4.37
CA LEU A 144 -2.31 -12.56 5.37
C LEU A 144 -1.04 -13.34 5.05
N ILE A 145 0.03 -12.65 4.68
CA ILE A 145 1.25 -13.27 4.13
C ILE A 145 2.44 -12.96 5.03
N ASN A 146 3.15 -14.01 5.42
CA ASN A 146 4.35 -13.99 6.25
C ASN A 146 4.15 -13.47 7.69
N PHE A 147 2.91 -13.37 8.18
CA PHE A 147 2.67 -12.97 9.56
C PHE A 147 3.07 -14.09 10.54
N PRO A 148 3.66 -13.76 11.71
CA PRO A 148 3.84 -14.74 12.77
C PRO A 148 2.47 -15.24 13.28
N PRO A 149 2.35 -16.52 13.71
CA PRO A 149 1.06 -17.12 14.03
C PRO A 149 0.23 -16.38 15.08
N ASN A 150 0.89 -15.78 16.08
CA ASN A 150 0.24 -14.98 17.12
C ASN A 150 -0.38 -13.69 16.55
N VAL A 151 0.34 -13.01 15.65
CA VAL A 151 -0.14 -11.77 15.00
C VAL A 151 -1.29 -12.07 14.07
N GLN A 152 -1.15 -13.13 13.29
CA GLN A 152 -2.17 -13.58 12.37
C GLN A 152 -3.48 -13.92 13.09
N THR A 153 -3.42 -14.67 14.20
CA THR A 153 -4.59 -15.02 15.02
C THR A 153 -5.31 -13.77 15.52
N GLN A 154 -4.56 -12.73 15.90
CA GLN A 154 -5.14 -11.46 16.34
C GLN A 154 -5.81 -10.71 15.19
N ILE A 155 -5.18 -10.60 14.01
CA ILE A 155 -5.80 -9.98 12.83
C ILE A 155 -7.10 -10.70 12.48
N ILE A 156 -7.11 -12.04 12.47
CA ILE A 156 -8.29 -12.84 12.20
C ILE A 156 -9.40 -12.54 13.23
N SER A 157 -9.06 -12.46 14.52
CA SER A 157 -10.01 -12.12 15.58
C SER A 157 -10.63 -10.74 15.38
N ILE A 158 -9.82 -9.75 14.97
CA ILE A 158 -10.29 -8.39 14.67
C ILE A 158 -11.24 -8.40 13.47
N ILE A 159 -10.91 -9.12 12.38
CA ILE A 159 -11.81 -9.25 11.22
C ILE A 159 -13.11 -9.94 11.64
N GLN A 160 -13.04 -10.99 12.47
CA GLN A 160 -14.20 -11.72 12.96
C GLN A 160 -15.13 -10.84 13.80
N SER A 161 -14.58 -9.99 14.69
CA SER A 161 -15.39 -9.16 15.58
C SER A 161 -15.97 -7.92 14.90
N SER A 162 -15.23 -7.34 13.93
CA SER A 162 -15.64 -6.11 13.24
C SER A 162 -16.54 -6.35 12.02
N TRP A 163 -16.40 -7.49 11.34
CA TRP A 163 -17.11 -7.79 10.09
C TRP A 163 -17.69 -9.20 10.03
N GLY A 164 -16.94 -10.18 10.55
CA GLY A 164 -17.29 -11.59 10.49
C GLY A 164 -16.51 -12.33 9.39
N THR A 165 -16.06 -13.54 9.73
CA THR A 165 -15.41 -14.48 8.83
C THR A 165 -16.34 -15.67 8.56
N SER A 166 -16.29 -16.19 7.33
CA SER A 166 -16.99 -17.42 6.96
C SER A 166 -16.07 -18.63 6.93
N ASP A 167 -14.78 -18.41 6.64
CA ASP A 167 -13.78 -19.47 6.50
C ASP A 167 -12.37 -18.90 6.66
N VAL A 168 -11.43 -19.72 7.13
CA VAL A 168 -10.00 -19.40 7.21
C VAL A 168 -9.23 -20.60 6.72
N THR A 169 -8.50 -20.42 5.62
CA THR A 169 -7.74 -21.48 4.96
C THR A 169 -6.28 -21.10 4.81
N GLU A 170 -5.39 -22.00 5.18
CA GLU A 170 -3.99 -21.87 4.78
C GLU A 170 -3.87 -22.27 3.30
N LYS A 171 -3.28 -21.40 2.47
CA LYS A 171 -3.14 -21.68 1.04
C LYS A 171 -1.81 -22.36 0.73
N ILE A 172 -0.73 -21.65 1.02
CA ILE A 172 0.66 -22.01 0.69
C ILE A 172 1.53 -21.35 1.75
N ASN A 173 2.42 -22.11 2.39
CA ASN A 173 3.48 -21.68 3.33
C ASN A 173 3.37 -20.21 3.80
N GLN A 174 2.75 -20.00 4.97
CA GLN A 174 2.62 -18.68 5.62
C GLN A 174 1.72 -17.67 4.88
N CYS A 175 0.92 -18.10 3.90
CA CYS A 175 -0.18 -17.34 3.33
C CYS A 175 -1.51 -17.90 3.82
N PHE A 176 -2.18 -17.15 4.70
CA PHE A 176 -3.51 -17.49 5.22
C PHE A 176 -4.57 -16.63 4.58
N ARG A 177 -5.56 -17.29 4.01
CA ARG A 177 -6.73 -16.66 3.42
C ARG A 177 -7.86 -16.61 4.44
N VAL A 178 -8.26 -15.39 4.77
CA VAL A 178 -9.44 -15.11 5.57
C VAL A 178 -10.58 -14.76 4.61
N LYS A 179 -11.60 -15.61 4.54
CA LYS A 179 -12.82 -15.35 3.78
C LYS A 179 -13.82 -14.65 4.70
N MET A 180 -14.24 -13.46 4.31
CA MET A 180 -15.18 -12.64 5.07
C MET A 180 -16.62 -12.89 4.63
N VAL A 181 -17.58 -12.61 5.52
CA VAL A 181 -19.00 -12.67 5.17
C VAL A 181 -19.34 -11.57 4.15
N GLY A 182 -20.06 -11.92 3.10
CA GLY A 182 -20.48 -10.95 2.07
C GLY A 182 -19.36 -10.60 1.09
N HIS A 183 -19.39 -9.38 0.53
CA HIS A 183 -18.46 -8.96 -0.54
C HIS A 183 -17.85 -7.58 -0.27
N PRO A 184 -16.97 -7.45 0.75
CA PRO A 184 -16.37 -6.19 1.17
C PRO A 184 -15.68 -5.41 0.05
N TRP A 185 -15.06 -6.11 -0.91
CA TRP A 185 -14.31 -5.50 -2.02
C TRP A 185 -15.16 -5.31 -3.29
N SER A 186 -16.43 -5.70 -3.26
CA SER A 186 -17.28 -5.60 -4.45
C SER A 186 -17.69 -4.16 -4.74
N PHE A 187 -17.93 -3.91 -6.02
CA PHE A 187 -18.41 -2.64 -6.59
C PHE A 187 -19.70 -2.09 -5.93
N GLY A 188 -20.41 -2.92 -5.16
CA GLY A 188 -21.64 -2.58 -4.45
C GLY A 188 -21.47 -2.22 -2.98
N ALA A 189 -20.27 -2.33 -2.39
CA ALA A 189 -20.02 -1.96 -1.00
C ALA A 189 -20.16 -0.44 -0.84
N ARG A 190 -21.37 0.02 -0.51
CA ARG A 190 -21.70 1.43 -0.31
C ARG A 190 -21.84 1.73 1.17
N GLY A 191 -21.50 2.97 1.55
CA GLY A 191 -21.83 3.51 2.86
C GLY A 191 -20.93 2.99 3.98
N GLU A 192 -21.55 2.52 5.06
CA GLU A 192 -20.88 2.11 6.30
C GLU A 192 -19.99 0.87 6.10
N ASN A 193 -20.36 -0.03 5.20
CA ASN A 193 -19.57 -1.22 4.84
C ASN A 193 -18.18 -0.87 4.27
N ALA A 194 -18.07 0.13 3.40
CA ALA A 194 -16.77 0.60 2.92
C ALA A 194 -15.93 1.29 4.02
N THR A 195 -16.60 1.77 5.07
CA THR A 195 -15.99 2.46 6.20
C THR A 195 -15.41 1.43 7.18
N LEU A 196 -16.17 0.39 7.53
CA LEU A 196 -15.75 -0.70 8.43
C LEU A 196 -14.49 -1.44 7.97
N ILE A 197 -14.34 -1.65 6.66
CA ILE A 197 -13.12 -2.26 6.08
C ILE A 197 -11.87 -1.42 6.36
N ARG A 198 -11.99 -0.09 6.25
CA ARG A 198 -10.90 0.84 6.56
C ARG A 198 -10.64 0.88 8.07
N THR A 199 -11.69 0.69 8.87
CA THR A 199 -11.60 0.51 10.32
C THR A 199 -10.81 -0.75 10.67
N ILE A 200 -11.03 -1.89 10.01
CA ILE A 200 -10.23 -3.12 10.25
C ILE A 200 -8.73 -2.83 10.11
N ILE A 201 -8.32 -2.15 9.05
CA ILE A 201 -6.90 -1.83 8.79
C ILE A 201 -6.33 -0.92 9.90
N THR A 202 -7.17 -0.08 10.52
CA THR A 202 -6.74 0.94 11.49
C THR A 202 -6.86 0.48 12.94
N GLU A 203 -7.93 -0.26 13.28
CA GLU A 203 -8.12 -0.94 14.56
C GLU A 203 -7.05 -2.01 14.79
N ASN A 204 -6.60 -2.68 13.72
CA ASN A 204 -5.43 -3.56 13.78
C ASN A 204 -4.19 -2.86 14.38
N ARG A 205 -4.04 -1.54 14.21
CA ARG A 205 -2.90 -0.79 14.77
C ARG A 205 -3.17 -0.12 16.12
N ALA A 206 -4.39 0.34 16.40
CA ALA A 206 -4.64 1.14 17.58
C ALA A 206 -4.73 0.33 18.91
N ASN A 207 -5.15 -0.94 18.84
CA ASN A 207 -5.52 -1.71 20.05
C ASN A 207 -4.61 -2.92 20.33
N ASN A 208 -3.49 -3.09 19.62
CA ASN A 208 -2.72 -4.32 19.70
C ASN A 208 -1.20 -4.09 19.65
N GLU A 209 -0.56 -4.25 20.82
CA GLU A 209 0.88 -4.06 21.05
C GLU A 209 1.77 -4.79 20.04
N ILE A 210 1.33 -5.94 19.51
CA ILE A 210 2.14 -6.73 18.57
C ILE A 210 2.02 -6.24 17.13
N LEU A 211 0.84 -5.72 16.73
CA LEU A 211 0.64 -5.11 15.41
C LEU A 211 1.22 -3.69 15.32
N ILE A 212 1.38 -3.03 16.47
CA ILE A 212 2.07 -1.73 16.58
C ILE A 212 3.53 -1.86 16.16
N ALA A 213 4.18 -2.98 16.48
CA ALA A 213 5.55 -3.25 16.06
C ALA A 213 5.67 -3.50 14.54
N TYR A 214 4.60 -3.41 13.75
CA TYR A 214 4.67 -3.45 12.29
C TYR A 214 4.45 -2.05 11.71
N LYS A 215 5.55 -1.46 11.21
CA LYS A 215 5.55 -0.21 10.46
C LYS A 215 4.98 -0.45 9.07
N TYR A 216 3.99 0.32 8.64
CA TYR A 216 3.61 0.33 7.24
C TYR A 216 4.77 0.89 6.42
N VAL A 217 5.03 0.29 5.28
CA VAL A 217 6.10 0.71 4.39
C VAL A 217 5.54 1.24 3.08
N VAL A 218 4.71 0.45 2.40
CA VAL A 218 4.24 0.78 1.05
C VAL A 218 2.97 0.02 0.68
N ASN A 219 2.17 0.59 -0.23
CA ASN A 219 1.06 -0.06 -0.91
C ASN A 219 1.46 -0.40 -2.34
N ILE A 220 1.06 -1.58 -2.83
CA ILE A 220 1.36 -2.00 -4.20
C ILE A 220 0.12 -2.62 -4.82
N SER A 221 -0.31 -2.06 -5.96
CA SER A 221 -1.26 -2.71 -6.85
C SER A 221 -0.49 -3.62 -7.81
N MET A 222 -0.55 -4.93 -7.60
CA MET A 222 0.03 -5.88 -8.57
C MET A 222 -0.93 -6.20 -9.71
N LYS A 223 -2.23 -5.95 -9.55
CA LYS A 223 -3.27 -6.37 -10.52
C LYS A 223 -4.11 -5.21 -11.05
N GLY A 224 -3.81 -3.97 -10.66
CA GLY A 224 -4.62 -2.81 -11.01
C GLY A 224 -6.00 -2.82 -10.37
N THR A 225 -6.13 -3.41 -9.18
CA THR A 225 -7.39 -3.42 -8.40
C THR A 225 -7.16 -2.82 -7.03
N CYS A 226 -7.29 -3.60 -5.95
CA CYS A 226 -7.05 -3.11 -4.61
C CYS A 226 -5.56 -3.26 -4.28
N ASP A 227 -5.07 -2.28 -3.54
CA ASP A 227 -3.70 -2.28 -3.08
C ASP A 227 -3.46 -3.34 -2.01
N MET A 228 -2.29 -3.95 -2.10
CA MET A 228 -1.74 -4.76 -1.04
C MET A 228 -0.89 -3.89 -0.14
N MET A 229 -1.02 -4.05 1.17
CA MET A 229 -0.31 -3.24 2.16
C MET A 229 0.85 -4.04 2.72
N TYR A 230 2.05 -3.47 2.64
CA TYR A 230 3.29 -4.05 3.14
C TYR A 230 3.70 -3.38 4.44
N PHE A 231 4.14 -4.20 5.38
CA PHE A 231 4.61 -3.75 6.68
C PHE A 231 5.95 -4.39 7.00
N GLN A 232 6.78 -3.70 7.77
CA GLN A 232 8.07 -4.17 8.26
C GLN A 232 8.03 -4.19 9.78
N TYR A 233 8.53 -5.28 10.36
CA TYR A 233 8.68 -5.38 11.81
C TYR A 233 9.75 -4.40 12.31
N ASP A 234 9.36 -3.57 13.27
CA ASP A 234 10.19 -2.62 13.98
C ASP A 234 9.89 -2.69 15.50
N PRO A 235 10.73 -3.39 16.28
CA PRO A 235 10.54 -3.53 17.73
C PRO A 235 10.75 -2.22 18.50
N THR A 236 11.28 -1.18 17.85
CA THR A 236 11.52 0.13 18.46
C THR A 236 10.29 1.02 18.46
N ILE A 237 9.23 0.64 17.72
CA ILE A 237 7.97 1.37 17.74
C ILE A 237 7.32 1.17 19.10
N ILE A 238 7.28 2.26 19.87
CA ILE A 238 6.57 2.31 21.14
C ILE A 238 5.09 2.55 20.85
N PRO A 239 4.17 1.72 21.37
CA PRO A 239 2.74 1.97 21.35
C PRO A 239 2.36 3.36 21.87
N ASP A 240 1.99 4.26 20.97
CA ASP A 240 1.13 5.39 21.32
C ASP A 240 -0.23 5.16 20.64
N SER A 241 -1.12 4.50 21.38
CA SER A 241 -2.49 4.18 20.94
C SER A 241 -3.37 5.43 20.81
N SER A 242 -2.89 6.61 21.19
CA SER A 242 -3.77 7.74 21.42
C SER A 242 -4.17 8.53 20.17
N GLN A 243 -3.47 8.44 19.03
CA GLN A 243 -3.68 9.43 17.94
C GLN A 243 -3.38 8.91 16.52
N SER A 244 -4.15 7.93 16.02
CA SER A 244 -4.19 7.59 14.59
C SER A 244 -5.50 8.04 13.93
N PHE A 245 -5.42 8.47 12.67
CA PHE A 245 -6.59 8.79 11.87
C PHE A 245 -6.40 8.42 10.39
N ILE A 246 -7.52 8.17 9.72
CA ILE A 246 -7.59 7.95 8.28
C ILE A 246 -8.25 9.16 7.65
N MET A 247 -7.63 9.71 6.61
CA MET A 247 -8.26 10.64 5.69
C MET A 247 -8.45 9.94 4.36
N TYR A 248 -9.66 9.86 3.81
CA TYR A 248 -9.85 9.20 2.51
C TYR A 248 -10.82 9.94 1.61
N LEU A 249 -10.63 9.81 0.31
CA LEU A 249 -11.58 10.25 -0.69
C LEU A 249 -12.66 9.19 -0.87
N SER A 250 -13.90 9.54 -0.51
CA SER A 250 -15.10 8.76 -0.72
C SER A 250 -15.92 9.36 -1.85
N LYS A 251 -16.26 8.55 -2.86
CA LYS A 251 -17.01 8.98 -4.05
C LYS A 251 -16.26 10.08 -4.84
N ARG A 252 -16.98 10.91 -5.61
CA ARG A 252 -16.41 11.99 -6.43
C ARG A 252 -16.01 13.22 -5.63
N ASP A 253 -16.66 13.38 -4.49
CA ASP A 253 -16.77 14.67 -3.87
C ASP A 253 -16.44 14.64 -2.39
N ARG A 254 -16.06 13.54 -1.75
CA ARG A 254 -15.99 13.55 -0.28
C ARG A 254 -14.63 13.26 0.26
N VAL A 255 -13.99 14.21 0.93
CA VAL A 255 -12.94 13.85 1.89
C VAL A 255 -13.65 13.37 3.15
N ARG A 256 -13.21 12.24 3.72
CA ARG A 256 -13.70 11.67 4.97
C ARG A 256 -12.56 11.52 5.94
N LEU A 257 -12.78 11.97 7.17
CA LEU A 257 -11.89 11.71 8.29
C LEU A 257 -12.50 10.62 9.18
N MET A 258 -11.72 9.60 9.51
CA MET A 258 -12.04 8.58 10.49
C MET A 258 -11.02 8.66 11.60
N MET A 259 -11.45 8.93 12.83
CA MET A 259 -10.58 9.08 13.99
C MET A 259 -10.94 8.04 15.05
N LEU A 260 -9.95 7.36 15.62
CA LEU A 260 -10.17 6.40 16.72
C LEU A 260 -10.28 7.11 18.08
N GLN A 261 -9.61 8.26 18.26
CA GLN A 261 -9.80 9.16 19.39
C GLN A 261 -9.66 10.64 18.97
N ILE A 262 -10.39 11.50 19.67
CA ILE A 262 -10.72 12.88 19.31
C ILE A 262 -9.47 13.75 19.12
N MET A 263 -9.35 14.38 17.94
CA MET A 263 -8.56 15.60 17.80
C MET A 263 -9.33 16.71 17.08
N LEU A 264 -10.02 17.54 17.85
CA LEU A 264 -10.62 18.82 17.42
C LEU A 264 -9.63 19.73 16.67
N ARG A 265 -8.32 19.58 16.91
CA ARG A 265 -7.24 20.33 16.25
C ARG A 265 -7.06 19.93 14.77
N VAL A 266 -7.07 18.63 14.46
CA VAL A 266 -7.03 18.13 13.07
C VAL A 266 -8.26 18.62 12.29
N PHE A 267 -9.43 18.56 12.92
CA PHE A 267 -10.65 19.13 12.34
C PHE A 267 -10.53 20.63 12.06
N LYS A 268 -10.03 21.43 13.02
CA LYS A 268 -9.84 22.88 12.82
C LYS A 268 -8.88 23.20 11.67
N VAL A 269 -7.79 22.44 11.52
CA VAL A 269 -6.86 22.61 10.40
C VAL A 269 -7.53 22.29 9.06
N MET A 270 -8.27 21.18 9.00
CA MET A 270 -9.01 20.79 7.80
C MET A 270 -10.13 21.79 7.47
N GLU A 271 -10.90 22.21 8.47
CA GLU A 271 -11.97 23.19 8.33
C GLU A 271 -11.38 24.51 7.81
N HIS A 272 -10.29 25.00 8.37
CA HIS A 272 -9.66 26.25 7.92
C HIS A 272 -9.12 26.15 6.48
N THR A 273 -8.49 25.03 6.14
CA THR A 273 -7.82 24.85 4.84
C THR A 273 -8.82 24.57 3.71
N ILE A 274 -9.85 23.77 3.99
CA ILE A 274 -10.78 23.22 3.00
C ILE A 274 -12.17 23.87 3.11
N LYS A 275 -12.41 24.84 4.02
CA LYS A 275 -13.73 25.46 4.32
C LYS A 275 -14.61 25.76 3.11
N ARG A 276 -13.98 26.29 2.08
CA ARG A 276 -14.56 26.69 0.80
C ARG A 276 -15.13 25.53 -0.04
N PHE A 277 -14.81 24.29 0.31
CA PHE A 277 -15.27 23.05 -0.31
C PHE A 277 -16.17 22.21 0.62
N ILE A 278 -16.69 22.78 1.71
CA ILE A 278 -17.44 22.04 2.75
C ILE A 278 -18.95 22.23 2.59
N SER A 279 -19.69 21.12 2.52
CA SER A 279 -21.12 21.04 2.88
C SER A 279 -21.42 19.67 3.49
N GLY A 280 -21.95 19.58 4.73
CA GLY A 280 -22.36 18.29 5.33
C GLY A 280 -22.38 18.19 6.87
N ASP A 281 -22.91 17.07 7.37
CA ASP A 281 -23.14 16.70 8.79
C ASP A 281 -21.85 16.21 9.50
N SER A 282 -21.73 16.48 10.80
CA SER A 282 -20.49 16.52 11.60
C SER A 282 -20.04 15.20 12.23
N ARG A 283 -20.88 14.15 12.22
CA ARG A 283 -20.57 12.85 12.89
C ARG A 283 -19.70 11.91 12.06
N MET A 284 -19.71 12.06 10.75
CA MET A 284 -18.68 11.56 9.82
C MET A 284 -18.25 12.76 9.01
N MET A 285 -17.03 13.27 9.22
CA MET A 285 -16.56 14.51 8.59
C MET A 285 -16.45 14.32 7.07
N SER A 286 -17.56 14.42 6.36
CA SER A 286 -17.70 14.13 4.93
C SER A 286 -17.85 15.46 4.21
N PHE A 287 -16.78 15.91 3.55
CA PHE A 287 -16.72 17.24 2.93
C PHE A 287 -17.09 17.17 1.47
N ARG A 288 -18.22 17.73 1.02
CA ARG A 288 -18.67 17.64 -0.38
C ARG A 288 -18.01 18.68 -1.32
N ILE A 289 -17.12 18.23 -2.18
CA ILE A 289 -16.39 18.91 -3.24
C ILE A 289 -17.21 18.86 -4.55
N PRO A 290 -17.70 19.98 -5.11
CA PRO A 290 -18.42 19.95 -6.38
C PRO A 290 -17.58 19.31 -7.52
N PRO A 291 -18.20 18.84 -8.61
CA PRO A 291 -17.47 18.25 -9.74
C PRO A 291 -16.39 19.23 -10.23
N LEU A 292 -15.12 18.83 -10.12
CA LEU A 292 -13.99 19.72 -10.41
C LEU A 292 -13.59 19.65 -11.88
N ASN A 293 -13.36 20.79 -12.51
CA ASN A 293 -12.58 20.88 -13.74
C ASN A 293 -11.06 20.74 -13.43
N ASN A 294 -10.22 20.62 -14.47
CA ASN A 294 -8.77 20.42 -14.28
C ASN A 294 -8.09 21.49 -13.40
N SER A 295 -8.50 22.76 -13.52
CA SER A 295 -7.97 23.85 -12.69
C SER A 295 -8.41 23.73 -11.23
N GLU A 296 -9.62 23.22 -10.99
CA GLU A 296 -10.15 22.99 -9.65
C GLU A 296 -9.55 21.74 -9.00
N GLN A 297 -9.21 20.71 -9.78
CA GLN A 297 -8.44 19.55 -9.31
C GLN A 297 -7.04 19.97 -8.85
N GLU A 298 -6.36 20.81 -9.62
CA GLU A 298 -5.05 21.36 -9.22
C GLU A 298 -5.13 22.14 -7.90
N LYS A 299 -6.18 22.95 -7.71
CA LYS A 299 -6.43 23.66 -6.44
C LYS A 299 -6.73 22.70 -5.29
N LEU A 300 -7.43 21.60 -5.55
CA LEU A 300 -7.66 20.55 -4.55
C LEU A 300 -6.33 19.89 -4.16
N TYR A 301 -5.49 19.49 -5.11
CA TYR A 301 -4.18 18.89 -4.81
C TYR A 301 -3.30 19.84 -3.99
N LYS A 302 -3.25 21.12 -4.37
CA LYS A 302 -2.56 22.16 -3.57
C LYS A 302 -3.13 22.25 -2.15
N SER A 303 -4.44 22.16 -1.98
CA SER A 303 -5.09 22.19 -0.66
C SER A 303 -4.79 20.93 0.17
N VAL A 304 -4.72 19.75 -0.46
CA VAL A 304 -4.34 18.49 0.18
C VAL A 304 -2.89 18.53 0.65
N ILE A 305 -1.98 19.09 -0.15
CA ILE A 305 -0.58 19.34 0.25
C ILE A 305 -0.52 20.25 1.47
N VAL A 306 -1.29 21.35 1.49
CA VAL A 306 -1.34 22.24 2.65
C VAL A 306 -1.89 21.53 3.89
N VAL A 307 -2.89 20.65 3.74
CA VAL A 307 -3.35 19.80 4.85
C VAL A 307 -2.23 18.89 5.32
N TYR A 308 -1.52 18.20 4.42
CA TYR A 308 -0.40 17.34 4.76
C TYR A 308 0.70 18.10 5.54
N GLU A 309 1.15 19.25 5.04
CA GLU A 309 2.15 20.08 5.72
C GLU A 309 1.68 20.53 7.11
N ASN A 310 0.42 20.96 7.23
CA ASN A 310 -0.13 21.32 8.53
C ASN A 310 -0.23 20.12 9.47
N MET A 311 -0.50 18.90 8.95
CA MET A 311 -0.47 17.68 9.76
C MET A 311 0.94 17.37 10.26
N LYS A 312 1.98 17.57 9.44
CA LYS A 312 3.38 17.42 9.88
C LYS A 312 3.74 18.38 11.01
N VAL A 313 3.29 19.63 10.92
CA VAL A 313 3.48 20.64 11.99
C VAL A 313 2.83 20.18 13.29
N LEU A 314 1.66 19.54 13.19
CA LEU A 314 0.99 18.93 14.34
C LEU A 314 1.68 17.65 14.83
N GLY A 315 2.67 17.10 14.13
CA GLY A 315 3.32 15.83 14.50
C GLY A 315 2.66 14.59 13.88
N GLY A 316 1.66 14.78 13.02
CA GLY A 316 1.10 13.74 12.17
C GLY A 316 2.06 13.42 11.02
N GLU A 317 2.53 12.19 10.98
CA GLU A 317 3.28 11.63 9.87
C GLU A 317 2.32 10.87 8.96
N LEU A 318 2.32 11.17 7.66
CA LEU A 318 1.66 10.32 6.67
C LEU A 318 2.45 9.02 6.61
N VAL A 319 1.84 7.96 7.13
CA VAL A 319 2.50 6.67 7.15
C VAL A 319 2.10 5.80 6.00
N SER A 320 0.95 6.04 5.37
CA SER A 320 0.46 5.24 4.25
C SER A 320 -0.47 6.02 3.35
N SER A 321 -0.46 5.68 2.06
CA SER A 321 -1.55 5.94 1.14
C SER A 321 -2.00 4.63 0.50
N ALA A 322 -3.27 4.41 0.17
CA ALA A 322 -3.71 3.19 -0.50
C ALA A 322 -5.06 3.36 -1.19
N ASP A 323 -5.19 2.75 -2.37
CA ASP A 323 -6.45 2.50 -3.05
C ASP A 323 -7.08 1.22 -2.50
N VAL A 324 -8.01 1.40 -1.56
CA VAL A 324 -8.63 0.28 -0.83
C VAL A 324 -9.99 -0.14 -1.39
N SER A 325 -10.55 0.62 -2.35
CA SER A 325 -11.76 0.22 -3.07
C SER A 325 -11.94 1.00 -4.38
N SER A 326 -12.61 0.39 -5.35
CA SER A 326 -13.12 1.05 -6.56
C SER A 326 -14.65 1.07 -6.55
N ILE A 327 -15.24 2.26 -6.74
CA ILE A 327 -16.68 2.47 -6.82
C ILE A 327 -17.05 2.59 -8.29
N VAL A 328 -17.88 1.68 -8.80
CA VAL A 328 -18.44 1.83 -10.15
C VAL A 328 -19.80 2.49 -10.09
N VAL A 329 -19.97 3.59 -10.83
CA VAL A 329 -21.26 4.30 -10.95
C VAL A 329 -21.75 4.19 -12.39
N LYS A 330 -23.00 3.73 -12.55
CA LYS A 330 -23.70 3.77 -13.85
C LYS A 330 -24.08 5.23 -14.15
N ARG A 331 -23.62 5.77 -15.28
CA ARG A 331 -23.96 7.12 -15.78
C ARG A 331 -24.16 7.08 -17.28
N ASN A 332 -25.31 7.53 -17.77
CA ASN A 332 -25.65 7.57 -19.20
C ASN A 332 -25.40 6.21 -19.89
N ASP A 333 -25.87 5.13 -19.25
CA ASP A 333 -25.66 3.73 -19.67
C ASP A 333 -24.21 3.23 -19.76
N LYS A 334 -23.24 4.01 -19.27
CA LYS A 334 -21.86 3.58 -19.12
C LYS A 334 -21.52 3.35 -17.64
N TYR A 335 -20.80 2.27 -17.36
CA TYR A 335 -20.23 2.01 -16.04
C TYR A 335 -18.88 2.72 -15.95
N VAL A 336 -18.73 3.62 -14.97
CA VAL A 336 -17.48 4.35 -14.74
C VAL A 336 -16.95 3.97 -13.37
N SER A 337 -15.72 3.45 -13.31
CA SER A 337 -15.00 3.16 -12.06
C SER A 337 -14.41 4.43 -11.48
N TYR A 338 -14.43 4.55 -10.16
CA TYR A 338 -13.84 5.63 -9.37
C TYR A 338 -13.02 5.02 -8.26
N ASP A 339 -11.72 5.27 -8.27
CA ASP A 339 -10.84 4.81 -7.20
C ASP A 339 -11.01 5.69 -5.97
N THR A 340 -10.96 5.07 -4.79
CA THR A 340 -11.09 5.76 -3.51
C THR A 340 -9.79 5.65 -2.74
N HIS A 341 -8.97 6.66 -2.93
CA HIS A 341 -7.66 6.77 -2.31
C HIS A 341 -7.77 7.15 -0.83
N SER A 342 -7.06 6.42 0.02
CA SER A 342 -7.05 6.59 1.47
C SER A 342 -5.64 6.93 1.94
N TRP A 343 -5.52 7.89 2.85
CA TRP A 343 -4.28 8.33 3.50
C TRP A 343 -4.38 8.04 5.00
N TYR A 344 -3.34 7.46 5.57
CA TYR A 344 -3.29 7.07 6.98
C TYR A 344 -2.18 7.86 7.67
N PHE A 345 -2.51 8.47 8.79
CA PHE A 345 -1.60 9.30 9.56
C PHE A 345 -1.38 8.70 10.95
N LEU A 346 -0.14 8.73 11.43
CA LEU A 346 0.23 8.43 12.81
C LEU A 346 0.81 9.66 13.48
N ASN A 347 0.49 9.88 14.75
CA ASN A 347 1.27 10.79 15.56
C ASN A 347 2.50 10.06 16.10
N ILE A 348 3.69 10.49 15.69
CA ILE A 348 4.97 9.89 16.08
C ILE A 348 5.68 10.63 17.21
N ARG A 349 5.12 11.74 17.70
CA ARG A 349 5.73 12.50 18.79
C ARG A 349 5.01 12.21 20.09
N GLY A 350 5.61 11.34 20.92
CA GLY A 350 5.34 11.22 22.35
C GLY A 350 5.68 12.49 23.17
N ASN A 351 5.89 13.63 22.52
CA ASN A 351 6.02 14.91 23.20
C ASN A 351 4.62 15.37 23.63
N SER A 352 4.48 15.61 24.92
CA SER A 352 3.34 16.15 25.67
C SER A 352 2.75 17.48 25.18
N VAL A 353 3.03 17.92 23.95
CA VAL A 353 2.44 19.13 23.31
C VAL A 353 0.92 18.97 23.09
N TRP A 354 0.41 17.75 23.23
CA TRP A 354 -1.02 17.44 23.19
C TRP A 354 -1.70 17.48 24.56
N ALA A 355 -0.95 17.60 25.65
CA ALA A 355 -1.47 17.68 27.01
C ALA A 355 -1.64 19.15 27.46
N TYR A 356 -2.40 19.96 26.70
CA TYR A 356 -2.98 21.23 27.16
C TYR A 356 -4.25 21.59 26.35
#